data_AF-A0A1F3X555-F1
#
_entry.id   AF-A0A1F3X555-F1
#
_cell.length_a   1.000
_cell.length_b   1.000
_cell.length_c   1.000
_cell.angle_alpha   90.00
_cell.angle_beta   90.00
_cell.angle_gamma   90.00
#
_symmetry.space_group_name_H-M   'P 1'
#
loop_
_entity.id
_entity.type
_entity.pdbx_description
1 polymer ?
#
loop_
_entity_poly.entity_id
_entity_poly.type
_entity_poly.pdbx_seq_one_letter_code
_entity_poly.pdbx_strand_id
1 'polypeptide(L)'
;MYLPELAHPYEVLVEAGCDITVASPKGGDAPIDPSSITSEIEKYAPLAKNTKALHTIKPEDYDAYLVVGGHGTMWDLAFNADLNRILPAAFAQGKVVAAVCHGPVALTHLKNPDGAFMIRNKKVTGFTNEEEFAAGLTKVMPFLLEDELIKAGATYLK
;
A
#
# COMPACT_ATOMS: atom_id res chain seq x y z
N MET A 1 8.03 0.26 -5.53
CA MET A 1 7.37 1.33 -4.76
C MET A 1 7.67 2.69 -5.37
N TYR A 2 6.81 3.68 -5.13
CA TYR A 2 7.10 5.09 -5.44
C TYR A 2 7.76 5.75 -4.22
N LEU A 3 9.02 6.17 -4.31
CA LEU A 3 9.85 6.53 -3.15
C LEU A 3 9.33 7.74 -2.34
N PRO A 4 8.81 8.83 -2.94
CA PRO A 4 8.23 9.95 -2.20
C PRO A 4 7.07 9.56 -1.28
N GLU A 5 6.30 8.53 -1.65
CA GLU A 5 5.20 8.01 -0.83
C GLU A 5 5.67 7.20 0.38
N LEU A 6 6.93 6.77 0.40
CA LEU A 6 7.59 6.27 1.60
C LEU A 6 8.26 7.42 2.37
N ALA A 7 9.01 8.26 1.66
CA ALA A 7 9.85 9.31 2.23
C ALA A 7 9.06 10.36 3.03
N HIS A 8 8.02 10.96 2.44
CA HIS A 8 7.30 12.04 3.12
C HIS A 8 6.56 11.55 4.37
N PRO A 9 5.81 10.42 4.34
CA PRO A 9 5.20 9.91 5.57
C PRO A 9 6.23 9.46 6.59
N TYR A 10 7.35 8.87 6.16
CA TYR A 10 8.44 8.48 7.06
C TYR A 10 8.97 9.67 7.85
N GLU A 11 9.28 10.78 7.17
CA GLU A 11 9.79 12.00 7.80
C GLU A 11 8.82 12.54 8.85
N VAL A 12 7.55 12.72 8.51
CA VAL A 12 6.52 13.22 9.42
C VAL A 12 6.31 12.28 10.62
N LEU A 13 6.31 10.97 10.40
CA LEU A 13 6.09 9.98 11.47
C LEU A 13 7.30 9.87 12.41
N VAL A 14 8.53 9.92 11.88
CA VAL A 14 9.74 9.96 12.71
C VAL A 14 9.79 11.23 13.55
N GLU A 15 9.46 12.39 12.96
CA GLU A 15 9.37 13.67 13.69
C GLU A 15 8.31 13.62 14.81
N ALA A 16 7.22 12.86 14.60
CA ALA A 16 6.21 12.60 15.61
C ALA A 16 6.63 11.56 16.67
N GLY A 17 7.83 10.99 16.57
CA GLY A 17 8.37 10.02 17.52
C GLY A 17 7.95 8.57 17.29
N CYS A 18 7.44 8.23 16.10
CA CYS A 18 7.10 6.86 15.74
C CYS A 18 8.35 6.01 15.45
N ASP A 19 8.36 4.77 15.93
CA ASP A 19 9.29 3.75 15.47
C ASP A 19 8.75 3.08 14.20
N ILE A 20 9.55 3.07 13.12
CA ILE A 20 9.10 2.66 11.79
C ILE A 20 9.88 1.44 11.32
N THR A 21 9.15 0.36 11.03
CA THR A 21 9.66 -0.76 10.26
C THR A 21 9.18 -0.66 8.81
N VAL A 22 10.11 -0.78 7.85
CA VAL A 22 9.76 -0.95 6.43
C VAL A 22 9.72 -2.44 6.10
N ALA A 23 8.64 -2.88 5.46
CA ALA A 23 8.45 -4.27 5.06
C ALA A 23 8.08 -4.37 3.56
N SER A 24 8.45 -5.49 2.93
CA SER A 24 8.12 -5.81 1.54
C SER A 24 7.76 -7.29 1.40
N PRO A 25 7.08 -7.71 0.31
CA PRO A 25 6.59 -9.09 0.18
C PRO A 25 7.64 -10.17 0.46
N LYS A 26 8.86 -9.98 -0.06
CA LYS A 26 9.96 -10.95 0.12
C LYS A 26 11.00 -10.52 1.17
N GLY A 27 10.89 -9.30 1.70
CA GLY A 27 11.96 -8.68 2.48
C GLY A 27 13.19 -8.36 1.63
N GLY A 28 14.25 -7.87 2.27
CA GLY A 28 15.47 -7.46 1.58
C GLY A 28 15.29 -6.17 0.79
N ASP A 29 15.93 -6.10 -0.37
CA ASP A 29 15.91 -4.90 -1.21
C ASP A 29 14.61 -4.78 -2.00
N ALA A 30 13.77 -3.83 -1.62
CA ALA A 30 12.53 -3.53 -2.30
C ALA A 30 12.78 -2.64 -3.53
N PRO A 31 12.26 -3.00 -4.72
CA PRO A 31 12.43 -2.19 -5.93
C PRO A 31 11.80 -0.80 -5.79
N ILE A 32 12.56 0.23 -6.14
CA ILE A 32 12.10 1.62 -6.26
C ILE A 32 11.83 1.92 -7.73
N ASP A 33 10.73 2.61 -8.01
CA ASP A 33 10.46 3.20 -9.32
C ASP A 33 11.52 4.30 -9.59
N PRO A 34 12.41 4.13 -10.59
CA PRO A 34 13.46 5.11 -10.85
C PRO A 34 12.92 6.50 -11.18
N SER A 35 11.71 6.59 -11.75
CA SER A 35 11.07 7.88 -12.07
C SER A 35 10.67 8.68 -10.82
N SER A 36 10.60 8.01 -9.67
CA SER A 36 10.24 8.61 -8.38
C SER A 36 11.43 9.22 -7.63
N ILE A 37 12.66 9.02 -8.13
CA ILE A 37 13.87 9.50 -7.47
C ILE A 37 14.19 10.91 -7.94
N THR A 38 14.16 11.85 -6.99
CA THR A 38 14.67 13.23 -7.16
C THR A 38 15.86 13.44 -6.23
N SER A 39 16.63 14.50 -6.45
CA SER A 39 17.78 14.85 -5.60
C SER A 39 17.43 15.02 -4.12
N GLU A 40 16.21 15.51 -3.82
CA GLU A 40 15.73 15.72 -2.46
C GLU A 40 15.32 14.41 -1.78
N ILE A 41 14.83 13.45 -2.57
CA ILE A 41 14.26 12.20 -2.09
C ILE A 41 15.28 11.06 -2.06
N GLU A 42 16.36 11.13 -2.84
CA GLU A 42 17.39 10.10 -2.95
C GLU A 42 17.97 9.66 -1.60
N LYS A 43 18.08 10.58 -0.63
CA LYS A 43 18.54 10.29 0.75
C LYS A 43 17.69 9.22 1.47
N TYR A 44 16.45 9.00 1.05
CA TYR A 44 15.55 8.00 1.62
C TYR A 44 15.60 6.64 0.92
N ALA A 45 16.28 6.51 -0.22
CA ALA A 45 16.42 5.22 -0.92
C ALA A 45 16.96 4.08 -0.04
N PRO A 46 17.87 4.32 0.95
CA PRO A 46 18.29 3.29 1.89
C PRO A 46 17.14 2.68 2.73
N LEU A 47 16.01 3.37 2.92
CA LEU A 47 14.84 2.82 3.64
C LEU A 47 14.20 1.62 2.92
N ALA A 48 14.38 1.53 1.59
CA ALA A 48 13.92 0.39 0.81
C ALA A 48 14.91 -0.79 0.82
N LYS A 49 16.02 -0.68 1.55
CA LYS A 49 17.03 -1.73 1.70
C LYS A 49 16.76 -2.55 2.96
N ASN A 50 17.10 -3.83 2.92
CA ASN A 50 16.98 -4.73 4.10
C ASN A 50 15.60 -4.70 4.78
N THR A 51 14.52 -4.55 4.00
CA THR A 51 13.15 -4.54 4.51
C THR A 51 12.79 -5.86 5.17
N LYS A 52 11.90 -5.84 6.17
CA LYS A 52 11.34 -7.08 6.73
C LYS A 52 10.46 -7.78 5.69
N ALA A 53 10.48 -9.11 5.69
CA ALA A 53 9.57 -9.90 4.87
C ALA A 53 8.17 -9.94 5.51
N LEU A 54 7.10 -9.76 4.71
CA LEU A 54 5.73 -9.71 5.25
C LEU A 54 5.33 -10.95 6.05
N HIS A 55 5.81 -12.14 5.67
CA HIS A 55 5.53 -13.37 6.43
C HIS A 55 6.05 -13.34 7.88
N THR A 56 7.00 -12.46 8.20
CA THR A 56 7.53 -12.28 9.57
C THR A 56 6.75 -11.26 10.39
N ILE A 57 5.89 -10.47 9.76
CA ILE A 57 5.13 -9.40 10.40
C ILE A 57 3.92 -9.99 11.13
N LYS A 58 3.79 -9.66 12.42
CA LYS A 58 2.62 -9.99 13.22
C LYS A 58 1.70 -8.77 13.33
N PRO A 59 0.38 -8.93 13.13
CA PRO A 59 -0.58 -7.84 13.25
C PRO A 59 -0.46 -7.06 14.57
N GLU A 60 -0.18 -7.76 15.67
CA GLU A 60 -0.08 -7.22 17.03
C GLU A 60 1.15 -6.33 17.28
N ASP A 61 2.23 -6.46 16.49
CA ASP A 61 3.51 -5.80 16.76
C ASP A 61 3.53 -4.29 16.42
N TYR A 62 2.54 -3.79 15.67
CA TYR A 62 2.51 -2.42 15.14
C TYR A 62 1.20 -1.72 15.42
N ASP A 63 1.20 -0.43 15.78
CA ASP A 63 -0.03 0.33 16.04
C ASP A 63 -0.76 0.79 14.76
N ALA A 64 -0.02 0.90 13.65
CA ALA A 64 -0.51 1.38 12.37
C ALA A 64 0.22 0.73 11.19
N TYR A 65 -0.46 0.70 10.05
CA TYR A 65 0.02 0.14 8.79
C TYR A 65 -0.20 1.15 7.67
N LEU A 66 0.86 1.47 6.93
CA LEU A 66 0.79 2.29 5.72
C LEU A 66 1.25 1.46 4.52
N VAL A 67 0.36 1.25 3.56
CA VAL A 67 0.71 0.62 2.27
C VAL A 67 1.13 1.70 1.27
N VAL A 68 2.43 1.77 1.03
CA VAL A 68 3.04 2.65 0.02
C VAL A 68 2.68 2.17 -1.39
N GLY A 69 2.43 3.09 -2.32
CA GLY A 69 2.03 2.79 -3.68
C GLY A 69 3.18 2.69 -4.69
N GLY A 70 2.90 3.18 -5.90
CA GLY A 70 3.63 2.91 -7.13
C GLY A 70 3.09 1.71 -7.90
N HIS A 71 3.13 1.78 -9.22
CA HIS A 71 2.48 0.82 -10.13
C HIS A 71 2.85 -0.65 -9.89
N GLY A 72 4.07 -0.94 -9.42
CA GLY A 72 4.50 -2.32 -9.13
C GLY A 72 3.60 -3.07 -8.14
N THR A 73 2.93 -2.34 -7.24
CA THR A 73 1.99 -2.91 -6.25
C THR A 73 0.83 -3.67 -6.87
N MET A 74 0.44 -3.30 -8.09
CA MET A 74 -0.65 -3.93 -8.84
C MET A 74 -0.36 -5.41 -9.17
N TRP A 75 0.91 -5.83 -9.14
CA TRP A 75 1.31 -7.22 -9.42
C TRP A 75 1.50 -8.07 -8.17
N ASP A 76 2.01 -7.51 -7.08
CA ASP A 76 2.49 -8.29 -5.94
C ASP A 76 1.72 -8.07 -4.63
N LEU A 77 0.94 -6.99 -4.51
CA LEU A 77 0.18 -6.68 -3.29
C LEU A 77 -1.30 -7.09 -3.37
N ALA A 78 -1.92 -6.99 -4.55
CA ALA A 78 -3.37 -7.21 -4.73
C ALA A 78 -3.89 -8.55 -4.19
N PHE A 79 -3.09 -9.61 -4.34
CA PHE A 79 -3.43 -10.98 -3.93
C PHE A 79 -2.44 -11.54 -2.90
N ASN A 80 -1.73 -10.67 -2.18
CA ASN A 80 -0.68 -11.10 -1.28
C ASN A 80 -1.25 -11.79 -0.03
N ALA A 81 -0.92 -13.06 0.18
CA ALA A 81 -1.44 -13.86 1.30
C ALA A 81 -1.05 -13.28 2.67
N ASP A 82 0.13 -12.67 2.79
CA ASP A 82 0.55 -12.05 4.04
C ASP A 82 -0.23 -10.76 4.31
N LEU A 83 -0.49 -9.92 3.32
CA LEU A 83 -1.36 -8.75 3.51
C LEU A 83 -2.79 -9.16 3.86
N ASN A 84 -3.30 -10.23 3.24
CA ASN A 84 -4.59 -10.84 3.58
C ASN A 84 -4.68 -11.32 5.04
N ARG A 85 -3.54 -11.69 5.63
CA ARG A 85 -3.44 -12.05 7.05
C ARG A 85 -3.25 -10.83 7.94
N ILE A 86 -2.41 -9.87 7.53
CA ILE A 86 -1.97 -8.76 8.37
C ILE A 86 -3.06 -7.69 8.49
N LEU A 87 -3.54 -7.16 7.37
CA LEU A 87 -4.36 -5.95 7.36
C LEU A 87 -5.76 -6.17 7.95
N PRO A 88 -6.49 -7.28 7.66
CA PRO A 88 -7.77 -7.54 8.30
C PRO A 88 -7.64 -7.77 9.81
N ALA A 89 -6.60 -8.48 10.25
CA ALA A 89 -6.35 -8.72 11.66
C ALA A 89 -6.01 -7.42 12.40
N ALA A 90 -5.16 -6.57 11.82
CA ALA A 90 -4.85 -5.26 12.36
C ALA A 90 -6.10 -4.38 12.47
N PHE A 91 -6.90 -4.33 11.39
CA PHE A 91 -8.15 -3.56 11.36
C PHE A 91 -9.15 -4.04 12.42
N ALA A 92 -9.30 -5.36 12.60
CA ALA A 92 -10.16 -5.94 13.64
C ALA A 92 -9.68 -5.64 15.07
N GLN A 93 -8.39 -5.40 15.27
CA GLN A 93 -7.79 -4.97 16.53
C GLN A 93 -7.92 -3.45 16.77
N GLY A 94 -8.58 -2.71 15.87
CA GLY A 94 -8.75 -1.26 15.98
C GLY A 94 -7.52 -0.45 15.55
N LYS A 95 -6.56 -1.08 14.87
CA LYS A 95 -5.32 -0.44 14.38
C LYS A 95 -5.58 0.37 13.12
N VAL A 96 -4.75 1.37 12.88
CA VAL A 96 -4.86 2.22 11.68
C VAL A 96 -4.34 1.45 10.46
N VAL A 97 -5.12 1.43 9.38
CA VAL A 97 -4.71 0.94 8.07
C VAL A 97 -4.90 2.06 7.05
N ALA A 98 -3.79 2.55 6.50
CA ALA A 98 -3.74 3.59 5.50
C ALA A 98 -3.06 3.06 4.23
N ALA A 99 -3.39 3.65 3.08
CA ALA A 99 -2.79 3.32 1.81
C ALA A 99 -2.84 4.53 0.86
N VAL A 100 -1.85 4.66 -0.02
CA VAL A 100 -1.68 5.83 -0.88
C VAL A 100 -1.44 5.41 -2.34
N CYS A 101 -1.92 6.22 -3.30
CA CYS A 101 -1.73 5.99 -4.74
C CYS A 101 -2.27 4.62 -5.18
N HIS A 102 -1.41 3.69 -5.64
CA HIS A 102 -1.77 2.30 -5.93
C HIS A 102 -1.76 1.35 -4.72
N GLY A 103 -1.22 1.78 -3.58
CA GLY A 103 -1.23 1.02 -2.33
C GLY A 103 -2.60 0.46 -1.90
N PRO A 104 -3.73 1.18 -2.11
CA PRO A 104 -5.07 0.66 -1.84
C PRO A 104 -5.42 -0.64 -2.56
N VAL A 105 -4.65 -1.05 -3.59
CA VAL A 105 -4.80 -2.35 -4.24
C VAL A 105 -4.70 -3.51 -3.25
N ALA A 106 -3.91 -3.34 -2.17
CA ALA A 106 -3.81 -4.32 -1.10
C ALA A 106 -5.14 -4.59 -0.37
N LEU A 107 -6.13 -3.70 -0.52
CA LEU A 107 -7.41 -3.77 0.18
C LEU A 107 -8.53 -4.40 -0.66
N THR A 108 -8.35 -4.54 -1.97
CA THR A 108 -9.40 -4.94 -2.92
C THR A 108 -9.86 -6.38 -2.75
N HIS A 109 -9.01 -7.24 -2.17
CA HIS A 109 -9.28 -8.67 -1.97
C HIS A 109 -9.43 -9.08 -0.49
N LEU A 110 -9.34 -8.11 0.43
CA LEU A 110 -9.47 -8.36 1.86
C LEU A 110 -10.92 -8.61 2.24
N LYS A 111 -11.17 -9.70 2.96
CA LYS A 111 -12.50 -10.07 3.44
C LYS A 111 -12.55 -10.12 4.96
N ASN A 112 -13.67 -9.69 5.53
CA ASN A 112 -14.03 -9.88 6.92
C ASN A 112 -14.36 -11.37 7.19
N PRO A 113 -14.44 -11.80 8.47
CA PRO A 113 -14.85 -13.17 8.81
C PRO A 113 -16.21 -13.60 8.25
N ASP A 114 -17.10 -12.66 7.96
CA ASP A 114 -18.42 -12.89 7.34
C ASP A 114 -18.34 -13.07 5.81
N GLY A 115 -17.15 -12.97 5.22
CA GLY A 115 -16.90 -13.10 3.78
C GLY A 115 -17.13 -11.83 2.96
N ALA A 116 -17.63 -10.73 3.56
CA ALA A 116 -17.77 -9.45 2.88
C ALA A 116 -16.40 -8.76 2.73
N PHE A 117 -16.21 -7.98 1.66
CA PHE A 117 -14.99 -7.18 1.51
C PHE A 117 -14.85 -6.17 2.65
N MET A 118 -13.63 -6.04 3.17
CA MET A 118 -13.29 -5.17 4.29
C MET A 118 -13.63 -3.70 4.00
N ILE A 119 -13.50 -3.30 2.73
CA ILE A 119 -13.76 -1.92 2.28
C ILE A 119 -15.19 -1.67 1.80
N ARG A 120 -16.08 -2.67 1.87
CA ARG A 120 -17.47 -2.52 1.45
C ARG A 120 -18.16 -1.37 2.20
N ASN A 121 -18.83 -0.49 1.46
CA ASN A 121 -19.51 0.72 1.93
C ASN A 121 -18.59 1.73 2.65
N LYS A 122 -17.27 1.58 2.58
CA LYS A 122 -16.32 2.57 3.11
C LYS A 122 -15.98 3.59 2.02
N LYS A 123 -15.78 4.83 2.44
CA LYS A 123 -15.21 5.87 1.58
C LYS A 123 -13.72 5.61 1.43
N VAL A 124 -13.24 5.48 0.19
CA VAL A 124 -11.84 5.25 -0.13
C VAL A 124 -11.42 6.13 -1.31
N THR A 125 -10.13 6.33 -1.49
CA THR A 125 -9.54 6.98 -2.66
C THR A 125 -8.28 6.21 -3.07
N GLY A 126 -7.69 6.57 -4.19
CA GLY A 126 -6.49 5.96 -4.76
C GLY A 126 -6.08 6.66 -6.05
N PHE A 127 -5.14 6.05 -6.77
CA PHE A 127 -4.83 6.48 -8.13
C PHE A 127 -6.02 6.25 -9.06
N THR A 128 -6.42 7.28 -9.78
CA THR A 128 -7.63 7.28 -10.62
C THR A 128 -7.38 6.62 -11.98
N ASN A 129 -8.46 6.17 -12.62
CA ASN A 129 -8.42 5.71 -14.00
C ASN A 129 -7.93 6.80 -14.98
N GLU A 130 -8.24 8.07 -14.68
CA GLU A 130 -7.84 9.23 -15.48
C GLU A 130 -6.33 9.48 -15.38
N GLU A 131 -5.75 9.39 -14.18
CA GLU A 131 -4.31 9.48 -13.97
C GLU A 131 -3.57 8.30 -14.62
N GLU A 132 -4.12 7.08 -14.54
CA GLU A 132 -3.55 5.90 -15.21
C GLU A 132 -3.54 6.04 -16.73
N PHE A 133 -4.60 6.62 -17.29
CA PHE A 133 -4.67 6.96 -18.71
C PHE A 133 -3.64 8.02 -19.09
N ALA A 134 -3.50 9.08 -18.28
CA ALA A 134 -2.53 10.15 -18.50
C ALA A 134 -1.08 9.65 -18.39
N ALA A 135 -0.81 8.67 -17.52
CA ALA A 135 0.47 7.99 -17.41
C ALA A 135 0.77 7.07 -18.60
N GLY A 136 -0.24 6.75 -19.43
CA GLY A 136 -0.10 5.88 -20.60
C GLY A 136 0.04 4.39 -20.26
N LEU A 137 -0.29 4.01 -19.02
CA LEU A 137 -0.01 2.68 -18.48
C LEU A 137 -1.26 1.79 -18.37
N THR A 138 -2.45 2.29 -18.69
CA THR A 138 -3.73 1.56 -18.70
C THR A 138 -3.65 0.19 -19.39
N LYS A 139 -2.91 0.07 -20.50
CA LYS A 139 -2.78 -1.19 -21.27
C LYS A 139 -1.76 -2.17 -20.70
N VAL A 140 -0.91 -1.71 -19.80
CA VAL A 140 0.13 -2.52 -19.13
C VAL A 140 -0.38 -3.04 -17.80
N MET A 141 -1.24 -2.27 -17.12
CA MET A 141 -1.80 -2.68 -15.84
C MET A 141 -2.62 -3.98 -15.95
N PRO A 142 -2.53 -4.88 -14.95
CA PRO A 142 -3.31 -6.13 -14.95
C PRO A 142 -4.82 -5.88 -14.82
N PHE A 143 -5.18 -4.77 -14.18
CA PHE A 143 -6.53 -4.22 -13.99
C PHE A 143 -6.37 -2.79 -13.46
N LEU A 144 -7.47 -2.04 -13.37
CA LEU A 144 -7.45 -0.66 -12.90
C LEU A 144 -7.86 -0.56 -11.42
N LEU A 145 -7.13 0.24 -10.65
CA LEU A 145 -7.32 0.34 -9.20
C LEU A 145 -8.71 0.86 -8.83
N GLU A 146 -9.13 1.99 -9.40
CA GLU A 146 -10.43 2.61 -9.13
C GLU A 146 -11.56 1.61 -9.39
N ASP A 147 -11.50 0.87 -10.50
CA ASP A 147 -12.47 -0.17 -10.85
C ASP A 147 -12.51 -1.29 -9.80
N GLU A 148 -11.35 -1.79 -9.36
CA GLU A 148 -11.31 -2.86 -8.35
C GLU A 148 -11.80 -2.40 -6.97
N LEU A 149 -11.53 -1.16 -6.58
CA LEU A 149 -12.06 -0.59 -5.33
C LEU A 149 -13.59 -0.48 -5.38
N ILE A 150 -14.15 -0.06 -6.52
CA ILE A 150 -15.61 0.00 -6.75
C ILE A 150 -16.20 -1.42 -6.77
N LYS A 151 -15.57 -2.38 -7.44
CA LYS A 151 -16.01 -3.80 -7.48
C LYS A 151 -16.01 -4.44 -6.10
N ALA A 152 -15.06 -4.08 -5.24
CA ALA A 152 -15.03 -4.49 -3.83
C ALA A 152 -16.13 -3.81 -2.97
N GLY A 153 -16.94 -2.93 -3.56
CA GLY A 153 -18.09 -2.29 -2.93
C GLY A 153 -17.75 -1.03 -2.15
N ALA A 154 -16.57 -0.44 -2.36
CA ALA A 154 -16.21 0.82 -1.74
C ALA A 154 -16.93 2.01 -2.42
N THR A 155 -17.15 3.08 -1.66
CA THR A 155 -17.54 4.39 -2.20
C THR A 155 -16.25 5.13 -2.58
N TYR A 156 -15.83 4.99 -3.83
CA TYR A 156 -14.63 5.66 -4.32
C TYR A 156 -14.85 7.17 -4.43
N LEU A 157 -13.89 7.94 -3.92
CA LEU A 157 -13.85 9.39 -3.99
C LEU A 157 -12.59 9.81 -4.76
N LYS A 158 -12.81 10.56 -5.84
CA LYS A 158 -11.75 11.24 -6.59
C LYS A 158 -11.30 12.49 -5.85
#